data_AF-A0A9P5MP75-F1
#
_entry.id   AF-A0A9P5MP75-F1
#
_cell.length_a   1.000
_cell.length_b   1.000
_cell.length_c   1.000
_cell.angle_alpha   90.00
_cell.angle_beta   90.00
_cell.angle_gamma   90.00
#
_symmetry.space_group_name_H-M   'P 1'
#
loop_
_entity.id
_entity.type
_entity.pdbx_description
1 polymer ?
#
loop_
_entity_poly.entity_id
_entity_poly.type
_entity_poly.pdbx_seq_one_letter_code
_entity_poly.pdbx_strand_id
1 'polypeptide(L)'
;MLVLQGTAPMQIGGNRNAKNITVGADGKRDWSFGLFDCFPRCSLCCQAVCCPCIVYSKNRQRLRHLQQQGAPLPGGGERYDDYCLIYSGLLILTGHAWILHIHTRTEARERYGIRGDTYGDCLTAWCCRPCSLTQERREIELEEGSFEQSDK
;
A
#
# COMPACT_ATOMS: atom_id res chain seq x y z
N MET A 1 -1.40 -8.91 -40.09
CA MET A 1 -2.38 -8.26 -39.20
C MET A 1 -1.69 -7.99 -37.86
N LEU A 2 -1.24 -6.75 -37.61
CA LEU A 2 -0.88 -6.33 -36.26
C LEU A 2 -2.18 -6.09 -35.50
N VAL A 3 -2.45 -6.89 -34.47
CA VAL A 3 -3.54 -6.61 -33.53
C VAL A 3 -3.06 -5.47 -32.65
N LEU A 4 -3.57 -4.26 -32.93
CA LEU A 4 -3.49 -3.13 -32.01
C LEU A 4 -4.26 -3.54 -30.75
N GLN A 5 -3.56 -3.95 -29.68
CA GLN A 5 -4.17 -4.09 -28.37
C GLN A 5 -4.53 -2.69 -27.88
N GLY A 6 -5.80 -2.31 -28.07
CA GLY A 6 -6.34 -1.09 -27.48
C GLY A 6 -6.17 -1.14 -25.97
N THR A 7 -5.58 -0.10 -25.38
CA THR A 7 -5.50 0.05 -23.93
C THR A 7 -6.93 0.13 -23.40
N ALA A 8 -7.35 -0.89 -22.67
CA ALA A 8 -8.64 -0.89 -21.99
C ALA A 8 -8.75 0.39 -21.12
N PRO A 9 -9.92 1.04 -21.07
CA PRO A 9 -10.10 2.20 -20.23
C PRO A 9 -9.82 1.81 -18.77
N MET A 10 -9.01 2.62 -18.07
CA MET A 10 -8.73 2.47 -16.64
C MET A 10 -10.05 2.46 -15.88
N GLN A 11 -10.52 1.30 -15.45
CA GLN A 11 -11.68 1.20 -14.56
C GLN A 11 -11.31 1.86 -13.23
N ILE A 12 -12.02 2.93 -12.87
CA ILE A 12 -11.95 3.50 -11.53
C ILE A 12 -12.81 2.60 -10.65
N GLY A 13 -12.24 1.51 -10.15
CA GLY A 13 -12.90 0.62 -9.19
C GLY A 13 -12.51 0.93 -7.74
N GLY A 14 -13.38 0.55 -6.80
CA GLY A 14 -13.13 0.57 -5.36
C GLY A 14 -13.43 1.89 -4.65
N ASN A 15 -13.94 1.82 -3.42
CA ASN A 15 -14.07 2.96 -2.53
C ASN A 15 -12.72 3.28 -1.86
N ARG A 16 -12.07 4.34 -2.36
CA ARG A 16 -10.78 4.85 -1.86
C ARG A 16 -10.86 5.60 -0.53
N ASN A 17 -12.06 5.77 0.03
CA ASN A 17 -12.31 6.36 1.34
C ASN A 17 -13.41 5.57 2.08
N ALA A 18 -13.24 4.26 2.23
CA ALA A 18 -14.25 3.36 2.79
C ALA A 18 -14.73 3.73 4.21
N LYS A 19 -13.92 4.47 4.98
CA LYS A 19 -14.28 4.96 6.32
C LYS A 19 -14.97 6.34 6.32
N ASN A 20 -15.19 6.95 5.16
CA ASN A 20 -15.73 8.30 5.03
C ASN A 20 -14.96 9.33 5.86
N ILE A 21 -13.63 9.24 5.86
CA ILE A 21 -12.77 10.23 6.52
C ILE A 21 -13.03 11.58 5.85
N THR A 22 -13.20 12.61 6.67
CA THR A 22 -13.46 13.98 6.19
C THR A 22 -12.34 14.45 5.28
N VAL A 23 -12.73 14.94 4.10
CA VAL A 23 -11.81 15.56 3.14
C VAL A 23 -11.74 17.05 3.45
N GLY A 24 -10.52 17.57 3.63
CA GLY A 24 -10.29 18.99 3.87
C GLY A 24 -10.54 19.84 2.63
N ALA A 25 -10.50 21.17 2.81
CA ALA A 25 -10.62 22.11 1.70
C ALA A 25 -9.49 21.97 0.65
N ASP A 26 -8.38 21.33 1.02
CA ASP A 26 -7.27 20.95 0.14
C ASP A 26 -7.55 19.73 -0.74
N GLY A 27 -8.76 19.15 -0.66
CA GLY A 27 -9.13 17.94 -1.40
C GLY A 27 -8.45 16.67 -0.89
N LYS A 28 -7.77 16.74 0.27
CA LYS A 28 -7.05 15.62 0.88
C LYS A 28 -7.64 15.25 2.24
N ARG A 29 -7.41 14.01 2.66
CA ARG A 29 -7.83 13.47 3.96
C ARG A 29 -6.64 12.96 4.75
N ASP A 30 -6.86 12.62 6.02
CA ASP A 30 -5.85 11.90 6.80
C ASP A 30 -5.95 10.38 6.56
N TRP A 31 -4.93 9.64 7.05
CA TRP A 31 -4.92 8.18 7.02
C TRP A 31 -6.14 7.60 7.75
N SER A 32 -6.67 6.47 7.28
CA SER A 32 -7.82 5.81 7.93
C SER A 32 -7.47 5.19 9.28
N PHE A 33 -6.18 5.05 9.57
CA PHE A 33 -5.63 4.46 10.78
C PHE A 33 -4.42 5.29 11.25
N GLY A 34 -4.25 5.44 12.56
CA GLY A 34 -3.05 6.06 13.12
C GLY A 34 -1.80 5.22 12.84
N LEU A 35 -0.63 5.85 12.77
CA LEU A 35 0.63 5.14 12.48
C LEU A 35 0.90 4.06 13.52
N PHE A 36 0.75 4.38 14.81
CA PHE A 36 0.98 3.45 15.92
C PHE A 36 -0.26 2.63 16.31
N ASP A 37 -1.34 2.68 15.52
CA ASP A 37 -2.53 1.83 15.71
C ASP A 37 -2.29 0.42 15.14
N CYS A 38 -1.13 -0.18 15.44
CA CYS A 38 -0.78 -1.51 14.95
C CYS A 38 -1.29 -2.64 15.85
N PHE A 39 -1.71 -2.34 17.08
CA PHE A 39 -2.22 -3.32 18.06
C PHE A 39 -3.41 -4.16 17.57
N PRO A 40 -4.45 -3.59 16.90
CA PRO A 40 -5.55 -4.39 16.35
C PRO A 40 -5.13 -5.36 15.24
N ARG A 41 -3.92 -5.19 14.69
CA ARG A 41 -3.31 -6.06 13.68
C ARG A 41 -1.92 -6.52 14.14
N CYS A 42 -1.82 -6.91 15.41
CA CYS A 42 -0.56 -7.31 16.03
C CYS A 42 0.19 -8.39 15.23
N SER A 43 -0.51 -9.42 14.73
CA SER A 43 0.10 -10.46 13.89
C SER A 43 0.76 -9.92 12.61
N LEU A 44 0.11 -8.96 11.95
CA LEU A 44 0.66 -8.30 10.77
C LEU A 44 1.83 -7.38 11.11
N CYS A 45 1.74 -6.66 12.24
CA CYS A 45 2.85 -5.84 12.73
C CYS A 45 4.07 -6.70 13.06
N CYS A 46 3.88 -7.82 13.77
CA CYS A 46 4.92 -8.81 14.03
C CYS A 46 5.50 -9.38 12.73
N GLN A 47 4.65 -9.68 11.74
CA GLN A 47 5.12 -10.10 10.43
C GLN A 47 5.95 -9.00 9.73
N ALA A 48 5.56 -7.74 9.85
CA ALA A 48 6.32 -6.61 9.31
C ALA A 48 7.65 -6.37 10.06
N VAL A 49 7.75 -6.81 11.32
CA VAL A 49 9.02 -6.84 12.08
C VAL A 49 9.91 -8.00 11.62
N CYS A 50 9.38 -9.22 11.59
CA CYS A 50 10.17 -10.43 11.31
C CYS A 50 10.50 -10.60 9.82
N CYS A 51 9.58 -10.21 8.94
CA CYS A 51 9.68 -10.39 7.50
C CYS A 51 9.14 -9.15 6.74
N PRO A 52 9.77 -7.97 6.91
CA PRO A 52 9.30 -6.72 6.29
C PRO A 52 9.23 -6.81 4.76
N CYS A 53 10.13 -7.56 4.12
CA CYS A 53 10.16 -7.74 2.67
C CYS A 53 8.88 -8.37 2.11
N ILE A 54 8.31 -9.35 2.84
CA ILE A 54 7.07 -10.03 2.42
C ILE A 54 5.89 -9.06 2.52
N VAL A 55 5.80 -8.30 3.62
CA VAL A 55 4.71 -7.34 3.81
C VAL A 55 4.82 -6.21 2.78
N TYR A 56 6.02 -5.66 2.60
CA TYR A 56 6.31 -4.66 1.58
C TYR A 56 5.93 -5.14 0.17
N SER A 57 6.43 -6.30 -0.24
CA SER A 57 6.19 -6.85 -1.57
C SER A 57 4.70 -7.06 -1.82
N LYS A 58 3.97 -7.64 -0.86
CA LYS A 58 2.53 -7.83 -0.98
C LYS A 58 1.76 -6.52 -1.05
N ASN A 59 2.10 -5.52 -0.23
CA ASN A 59 1.48 -4.19 -0.29
C ASN A 59 1.69 -3.59 -1.68
N ARG A 60 2.92 -3.65 -2.18
CA ARG A 60 3.27 -3.13 -3.51
C ARG A 60 2.52 -3.83 -4.63
N GLN A 61 2.47 -5.17 -4.64
CA GLN A 61 1.75 -5.93 -5.66
C GLN A 61 0.26 -5.56 -5.69
N ARG A 62 -0.38 -5.54 -4.52
CA ARG A 62 -1.82 -5.21 -4.39
C ARG A 62 -2.11 -3.78 -4.82
N LEU A 63 -1.32 -2.82 -4.32
CA LEU A 63 -1.47 -1.40 -4.65
C LEU A 63 -1.28 -1.15 -6.15
N ARG A 64 -0.25 -1.75 -6.76
CA ARG A 64 0.00 -1.59 -8.20
C ARG A 64 -1.08 -2.23 -9.05
N HIS A 65 -1.58 -3.40 -8.66
CA HIS A 65 -2.71 -4.02 -9.36
C HIS A 65 -3.96 -3.14 -9.28
N LEU A 66 -4.25 -2.58 -8.10
CA LEU A 66 -5.32 -1.60 -7.92
C LEU A 66 -5.10 -0.33 -8.78
N GLN A 67 -3.87 0.14 -8.95
CA GLN A 67 -3.52 1.28 -9.82
C GLN A 67 -3.69 0.98 -11.31
N GLN A 68 -3.28 -0.21 -11.75
CA GLN A 68 -3.27 -0.56 -13.17
C GLN A 68 -4.60 -1.11 -13.66
N GLN A 69 -5.23 -1.97 -12.86
CA GLN A 69 -6.42 -2.73 -13.24
C GLN A 69 -7.70 -2.20 -12.57
N GLY A 70 -7.57 -1.36 -11.53
CA GLY A 70 -8.74 -0.85 -10.82
C GLY A 70 -9.48 -1.89 -9.97
N ALA A 71 -8.89 -3.06 -9.76
CA ALA A 71 -9.50 -4.18 -9.04
C ALA A 71 -8.50 -4.85 -8.08
N PRO A 72 -8.97 -5.58 -7.05
CA PRO A 72 -8.10 -6.34 -6.16
C PRO A 72 -7.28 -7.39 -6.92
N LEU A 73 -6.06 -7.65 -6.47
CA LEU A 73 -5.20 -8.70 -7.05
C LEU A 73 -5.76 -10.09 -6.68
N PRO A 74 -6.13 -10.95 -7.65
CA PRO A 74 -6.62 -12.29 -7.36
C PRO A 74 -5.60 -13.08 -6.52
N GLY A 75 -6.07 -13.75 -5.46
CA GLY A 75 -5.20 -14.49 -4.54
C GLY A 75 -4.33 -13.63 -3.62
N GLY A 76 -4.40 -12.30 -3.72
CA GLY A 76 -3.77 -11.37 -2.77
C GLY A 76 -2.26 -11.19 -2.90
N GLY A 77 -1.68 -11.65 -4.01
CA GLY A 77 -0.27 -11.49 -4.37
C GLY A 77 0.64 -12.64 -3.95
N GLU A 78 1.74 -12.79 -4.68
CA GLU A 78 2.76 -13.79 -4.41
C GLU A 78 3.50 -13.48 -3.10
N ARG A 79 3.88 -14.53 -2.38
CA ARG A 79 4.61 -14.38 -1.11
C ARG A 79 6.06 -13.94 -1.33
N TYR A 80 6.67 -14.40 -2.42
CA TYR A 80 8.04 -14.12 -2.80
C TYR A 80 8.02 -13.68 -4.26
N ASP A 81 8.47 -12.47 -4.52
CA ASP A 81 8.72 -11.93 -5.85
C ASP A 81 10.13 -11.30 -5.89
N ASP A 82 10.54 -10.80 -7.05
CA ASP A 82 11.83 -10.14 -7.22
C ASP A 82 12.00 -8.94 -6.25
N TYR A 83 10.91 -8.23 -5.93
CA TYR A 83 10.97 -7.08 -5.02
C TYR A 83 11.11 -7.49 -3.56
N CYS A 84 10.67 -8.68 -3.17
CA CYS A 84 10.97 -9.28 -1.88
C CYS A 84 12.48 -9.54 -1.75
N LEU A 85 13.12 -10.05 -2.81
CA LEU A 85 14.57 -10.26 -2.85
C LEU A 85 15.34 -8.94 -2.84
N ILE A 86 14.96 -7.97 -3.67
CA ILE A 86 15.58 -6.64 -3.72
C ILE A 86 15.45 -5.95 -2.36
N TYR A 87 14.26 -5.96 -1.75
CA TYR A 87 14.05 -5.37 -0.43
C TYR A 87 14.91 -6.03 0.64
N SER A 88 14.98 -7.37 0.64
CA SER A 88 15.80 -8.12 1.60
C SER A 88 17.29 -7.80 1.40
N GLY A 89 17.75 -7.74 0.14
CA GLY A 89 19.13 -7.36 -0.20
C GLY A 89 19.47 -5.95 0.27
N LEU A 90 18.62 -4.95 -0.01
CA LEU A 90 18.82 -3.58 0.47
C LEU A 90 18.77 -3.49 2.00
N LEU A 91 17.95 -4.30 2.67
CA LEU A 91 17.88 -4.30 4.12
C LEU A 91 19.16 -4.90 4.73
N ILE A 92 19.62 -6.05 4.22
CA ILE A 92 20.74 -6.81 4.79
C ILE A 92 22.09 -6.20 4.39
N LEU A 93 22.25 -5.77 3.14
CA LEU A 93 23.54 -5.32 2.61
C LEU A 93 23.82 -3.85 2.92
N THR A 94 22.79 -2.99 2.90
CA THR A 94 22.98 -1.55 3.05
C THR A 94 22.18 -0.94 4.21
N GLY A 95 21.14 -1.61 4.72
CA GLY A 95 20.20 -1.03 5.69
C GLY A 95 19.25 0.01 5.09
N HIS A 96 19.29 0.25 3.76
CA HIS A 96 18.57 1.33 3.09
C HIS A 96 17.26 0.89 2.41
N ALA A 97 16.66 -0.21 2.86
CA ALA A 97 15.35 -0.66 2.35
C ALA A 97 14.22 0.37 2.56
N TRP A 98 14.41 1.36 3.43
CA TRP A 98 13.48 2.48 3.62
C TRP A 98 13.24 3.30 2.34
N ILE A 99 14.20 3.34 1.40
CA ILE A 99 14.05 4.07 0.13
C ILE A 99 12.91 3.49 -0.70
N LEU A 100 12.86 2.17 -0.81
CA LEU A 100 11.77 1.48 -1.52
C LEU A 100 10.42 1.72 -0.83
N HIS A 101 10.44 1.74 0.51
CA HIS A 101 9.25 1.96 1.31
C HIS A 101 8.69 3.37 1.18
N ILE A 102 9.53 4.41 1.02
CA ILE A 102 9.04 5.77 0.72
C ILE A 102 8.21 5.76 -0.55
N HIS A 103 8.71 5.11 -1.61
CA HIS A 103 8.03 5.10 -2.90
C HIS A 103 6.62 4.49 -2.81
N THR A 104 6.48 3.31 -2.20
CA THR A 104 5.16 2.67 -2.05
C THR A 104 4.23 3.45 -1.14
N ARG A 105 4.77 4.09 -0.09
CA ARG A 105 3.99 4.94 0.80
C ARG A 105 3.45 6.18 0.08
N THR A 106 4.27 6.80 -0.76
CA THR A 106 3.86 7.93 -1.60
C THR A 106 2.80 7.48 -2.62
N GLU A 107 3.01 6.35 -3.31
CA GLU A 107 2.02 5.76 -4.23
C GLU A 107 0.66 5.53 -3.52
N ALA A 108 0.68 5.05 -2.27
CA ALA A 108 -0.54 4.85 -1.48
C ALA A 108 -1.21 6.19 -1.14
N ARG A 109 -0.45 7.18 -0.67
CA ARG A 109 -1.00 8.49 -0.32
C ARG A 109 -1.64 9.18 -1.51
N GLU A 110 -0.99 9.14 -2.66
CA GLU A 110 -1.51 9.71 -3.90
C GLU A 110 -2.78 9.00 -4.35
N ARG A 111 -2.80 7.66 -4.32
CA ARG A 111 -3.99 6.88 -4.68
C ARG A 111 -5.19 7.25 -3.82
N TYR A 112 -4.99 7.41 -2.53
CA TYR A 112 -6.06 7.58 -1.54
C TYR A 112 -6.36 9.05 -1.17
N GLY A 113 -5.66 10.01 -1.78
CA GLY A 113 -5.82 11.44 -1.49
C GLY A 113 -5.40 11.80 -0.05
N ILE A 114 -4.35 11.18 0.47
CA ILE A 114 -3.91 11.35 1.87
C ILE A 114 -2.92 12.52 2.00
N ARG A 115 -3.10 13.37 3.02
CA ARG A 115 -2.27 14.55 3.30
C ARG A 115 -0.85 14.21 3.77
N GLY A 116 0.12 15.03 3.37
CA GLY A 116 1.54 14.94 3.72
C GLY A 116 2.46 14.95 2.49
N ASP A 117 3.74 14.65 2.71
CA ASP A 117 4.81 14.77 1.73
C ASP A 117 5.87 13.66 1.87
N THR A 118 6.76 13.58 0.89
CA THR A 118 7.85 12.59 0.82
C THR A 118 8.84 12.69 1.99
N TYR A 119 9.03 13.88 2.58
CA TYR A 119 9.93 14.07 3.72
C TYR A 119 9.34 13.45 5.00
N GLY A 120 8.05 13.69 5.26
CA GLY A 120 7.32 13.05 6.34
C GLY A 120 7.24 11.53 6.17
N ASP A 121 7.14 11.06 4.92
CA ASP A 121 7.17 9.63 4.61
C ASP A 121 8.56 9.01 4.85
N CYS A 122 9.64 9.75 4.59
CA CYS A 122 11.02 9.34 4.91
C CYS A 122 11.22 9.16 6.41
N LEU A 123 10.86 10.18 7.20
CA LEU A 123 10.95 10.11 8.67
C LEU A 123 10.09 8.98 9.24
N THR A 124 8.89 8.78 8.69
CA THR A 124 7.97 7.71 9.12
C THR A 124 8.52 6.32 8.79
N ALA A 125 9.07 6.13 7.59
CA ALA A 125 9.66 4.88 7.14
C ALA A 125 10.91 4.50 7.96
N TRP A 126 11.66 5.50 8.41
CA TRP A 126 12.83 5.32 9.26
C TRP A 126 12.45 5.05 10.72
N CYS A 127 11.51 5.81 11.30
CA CYS A 127 11.18 5.80 12.72
C CYS A 127 10.28 4.61 13.15
N CYS A 128 9.29 4.20 12.35
CA CYS A 128 8.55 2.95 12.60
C CYS A 128 8.11 2.24 11.31
N ARG A 129 9.07 1.57 10.66
CA ARG A 129 8.85 0.72 9.48
C ARG A 129 7.74 -0.33 9.62
N PRO A 130 7.63 -1.13 10.70
CA PRO A 130 6.57 -2.14 10.78
C PRO A 130 5.18 -1.50 10.92
N CYS A 131 5.11 -0.37 11.62
CA CYS A 131 3.89 0.43 11.76
C CYS A 131 3.41 0.95 10.39
N SER A 132 4.31 1.54 9.61
CA SER A 132 3.98 2.11 8.31
C SER A 132 3.57 1.04 7.29
N LEU A 133 4.28 -0.09 7.23
CA LEU A 133 3.89 -1.24 6.41
C LEU A 133 2.51 -1.78 6.79
N THR A 134 2.21 -1.82 8.08
CA THR A 134 0.91 -2.24 8.60
C THR A 134 -0.18 -1.22 8.24
N GLN A 135 0.09 0.07 8.40
CA GLN A 135 -0.84 1.14 8.05
C GLN A 135 -1.20 1.10 6.56
N GLU A 136 -0.20 0.98 5.67
CA GLU A 136 -0.40 0.84 4.22
C GLU A 136 -1.24 -0.39 3.88
N ARG A 137 -0.91 -1.54 4.48
CA ARG A 137 -1.65 -2.78 4.27
C ARG A 137 -3.13 -2.63 4.62
N ARG A 138 -3.44 -1.96 5.74
CA ARG A 138 -4.82 -1.75 6.19
C ARG A 138 -5.57 -0.78 5.27
N GLU A 139 -4.89 0.23 4.73
CA GLU A 139 -5.49 1.16 3.76
C GLU A 139 -5.85 0.45 2.45
N ILE A 140 -4.96 -0.41 1.96
CA ILE A 140 -5.20 -1.24 0.77
C ILE A 140 -6.38 -2.20 0.99
N GLU A 141 -6.43 -2.87 2.15
CA GLU A 141 -7.53 -3.80 2.48
C GLU A 141 -8.89 -3.10 2.62
N LEU A 142 -8.94 -1.82 3.00
CA LEU A 142 -10.19 -1.05 3.02
C LEU A 142 -10.76 -0.86 1.61
N GLU A 143 -9.90 -0.54 0.64
CA GLU A 143 -10.34 -0.41 -0.76
C GLU A 143 -10.74 -1.79 -1.31
N GLU A 144 -9.94 -2.83 -1.08
CA GLU A 144 -10.25 -4.17 -1.57
C GLU A 144 -11.55 -4.73 -0.98
N GLY A 145 -11.80 -4.52 0.31
CA GLY A 145 -13.05 -4.94 0.96
C GLY A 145 -14.29 -4.14 0.52
N SER A 146 -14.12 -3.02 -0.19
CA SER A 146 -15.25 -2.28 -0.75
C SER A 146 -15.81 -2.88 -2.04
N PHE A 147 -15.04 -3.74 -2.71
CA PHE A 147 -15.52 -4.50 -3.87
C PHE A 147 -16.48 -5.60 -3.42
N GLU A 148 -16.17 -6.30 -2.32
CA GLU A 148 -17.02 -7.36 -1.76
C GLU A 148 -18.39 -6.85 -1.29
N GLN A 149 -18.51 -5.55 -0.99
CA GLN A 149 -19.77 -4.89 -0.63
C GLN A 149 -20.59 -4.47 -1.86
N SER A 150 -19.97 -4.37 -3.03
CA SER A 150 -20.65 -3.97 -4.27
C SER A 150 -21.33 -5.15 -4.98
N ASP A 151 -20.93 -6.39 -4.65
CA ASP A 151 -21.44 -7.64 -5.25
C ASP A 151 -22.56 -8.32 -4.42
N LYS A 152 -23.00 -7.70 -3.31
CA LYS A 152 -24.16 -8.15 -2.51
C LYS A 152 -25.39 -7.29 -2.78
#